data_AF-A0A1M7REQ0-F1
#
_entry.id   AF-A0A1M7REQ0-F1
#
_cell.length_a   1.000
_cell.length_b   1.000
_cell.length_c   1.000
_cell.angle_alpha   90.00
_cell.angle_beta   90.00
_cell.angle_gamma   90.00
#
_symmetry.space_group_name_H-M   'P 1'
#
loop_
_entity.id
_entity.type
_entity.pdbx_description
1 polymer ?
#
loop_
_entity_poly.entity_id
_entity_poly.type
_entity_poly.pdbx_seq_one_letter_code
_entity_poly.pdbx_strand_id
1 'polypeptide(L)'
;MNRESCASSDSSFGAANLRCSEIWFAGDCHGVFTHILNAVHARRPDGIVFLGDLECSSPLQDELRDLPTGIEIAYIPGNHDTDCVKNWDHLTGSGYVNLHATVMSICGVRIAGLGGVFRKPWYPRGNASFDPSFSGDVYKSKVGKGNLFRGGLPLRHRSTIFPADVVHLSQLKADILVTHEAPGMHPCGFDVISELASSMGVANAYHGHLHEFLDYPASPWRGVGFRGIVSISGEIICGGQT
;
A
#
# COMPACT_ATOMS: atom_id res chain seq x y z
N MET A 1 -42.84 52.20 13.29
CA MET A 1 -42.86 50.77 13.65
C MET A 1 -42.67 49.94 12.40
N ASN A 2 -42.04 48.80 12.57
CA ASN A 2 -41.13 48.17 11.64
C ASN A 2 -41.74 47.60 10.35
N ARG A 3 -40.87 47.57 9.34
CA ARG A 3 -40.94 46.77 8.12
C ARG A 3 -40.96 45.28 8.48
N GLU A 4 -41.73 44.48 7.75
CA GLU A 4 -41.37 43.08 7.52
C GLU A 4 -41.51 42.73 6.04
N SER A 5 -40.36 42.35 5.49
CA SER A 5 -40.11 41.86 4.16
C SER A 5 -40.41 40.36 4.11
N CYS A 6 -41.21 39.92 3.14
CA CYS A 6 -41.24 38.52 2.77
C CYS A 6 -40.11 38.26 1.76
N ALA A 7 -38.97 37.76 2.26
CA ALA A 7 -37.89 37.25 1.42
C ALA A 7 -38.09 35.74 1.24
N SER A 8 -38.32 35.33 0.01
CA SER A 8 -38.26 33.93 -0.44
C SER A 8 -36.81 33.43 -0.34
N SER A 9 -36.55 32.55 0.63
CA SER A 9 -35.30 31.80 0.70
C SER A 9 -35.44 30.52 -0.12
N ASP A 10 -34.98 30.58 -1.38
CA ASP A 10 -34.59 29.39 -2.14
C ASP A 10 -33.38 28.77 -1.44
N SER A 11 -33.62 27.72 -0.65
CA SER A 11 -32.56 26.86 -0.11
C SER A 11 -32.31 25.73 -1.10
N SER A 12 -31.61 26.04 -2.20
CA SER A 12 -30.93 25.02 -2.98
C SER A 12 -29.75 24.49 -2.16
N PHE A 13 -30.03 23.56 -1.24
CA PHE A 13 -29.01 22.67 -0.72
C PHE A 13 -28.51 21.85 -1.91
N GLY A 14 -27.36 22.26 -2.45
CA GLY A 14 -26.67 21.54 -3.51
C GLY A 14 -26.46 20.11 -3.06
N ALA A 15 -26.99 19.16 -3.83
CA ALA A 15 -26.58 17.78 -3.73
C ALA A 15 -25.05 17.78 -3.87
N ALA A 16 -24.34 17.46 -2.79
CA ALA A 16 -22.92 17.17 -2.87
C ALA A 16 -22.80 16.04 -3.89
N ASN A 17 -22.17 16.34 -5.03
CA ASN A 17 -21.78 15.32 -5.99
C ASN A 17 -20.94 14.31 -5.19
N LEU A 18 -21.51 13.15 -4.90
CA LEU A 18 -20.81 12.00 -4.33
C LEU A 18 -19.87 11.48 -5.43
N ARG A 19 -18.78 12.21 -5.66
CA ARG A 19 -17.70 11.72 -6.51
C ARG A 19 -17.06 10.54 -5.77
N CYS A 20 -16.93 9.40 -6.43
CA CYS A 20 -16.10 8.31 -5.92
C CYS A 20 -14.66 8.80 -5.74
N SER A 21 -14.07 8.47 -4.59
CA SER A 21 -12.71 8.88 -4.26
C SER A 21 -11.71 8.40 -5.31
N GLU A 22 -10.86 9.30 -5.76
CA GLU A 22 -9.76 9.03 -6.68
C GLU A 22 -8.51 8.70 -5.87
N ILE A 23 -8.15 7.42 -5.80
CA ILE A 23 -6.96 6.95 -5.08
C ILE A 23 -5.94 6.45 -6.10
N TRP A 24 -4.68 6.82 -5.92
CA TRP A 24 -3.57 6.34 -6.75
C TRP A 24 -2.72 5.32 -6.01
N PHE A 25 -2.23 4.33 -6.76
CA PHE A 25 -1.30 3.32 -6.33
C PHE A 25 0.03 3.58 -7.04
N ALA A 26 1.08 3.78 -6.25
CA ALA A 26 2.42 4.05 -6.72
C ALA A 26 3.40 3.21 -5.90
N GLY A 27 4.58 2.91 -6.41
CA GLY A 27 5.57 2.10 -5.68
C GLY A 27 6.87 2.10 -6.45
N ASP A 28 7.88 1.43 -5.89
CA ASP A 28 9.17 1.27 -6.55
C ASP A 28 9.71 2.64 -6.99
N CYS A 29 9.65 3.62 -6.08
CA CYS A 29 10.12 4.99 -6.34
C CYS A 29 11.64 5.05 -6.41
N HIS A 30 12.33 4.20 -5.63
CA HIS A 30 13.79 4.11 -5.56
C HIS A 30 14.42 5.50 -5.46
N GLY A 31 13.95 6.26 -4.45
CA GLY A 31 14.43 7.60 -4.10
C GLY A 31 13.98 8.75 -5.00
N VAL A 32 13.07 8.55 -5.97
CA VAL A 32 12.63 9.59 -6.91
C VAL A 32 11.11 9.81 -6.85
N PHE A 33 10.68 11.02 -6.47
CA PHE A 33 9.26 11.37 -6.28
C PHE A 33 8.72 12.41 -7.27
N THR A 34 9.57 13.02 -8.10
CA THR A 34 9.17 14.11 -9.01
C THR A 34 8.03 13.73 -9.95
N HIS A 35 7.99 12.47 -10.41
CA HIS A 35 6.91 11.96 -11.26
C HIS A 35 5.55 11.98 -10.56
N ILE A 36 5.52 11.69 -9.25
CA ILE A 36 4.32 11.73 -8.41
C ILE A 36 3.88 13.18 -8.19
N LEU A 37 4.80 14.05 -7.81
CA LEU A 37 4.50 15.48 -7.59
C LEU A 37 3.91 16.12 -8.86
N ASN A 38 4.54 15.88 -10.02
CA ASN A 38 4.08 16.37 -11.31
C ASN A 38 2.68 15.83 -11.66
N ALA A 39 2.44 14.53 -11.48
CA ALA A 39 1.15 13.92 -11.75
C ALA A 39 0.05 14.52 -10.84
N VAL A 40 0.33 14.66 -9.54
CA VAL A 40 -0.60 15.23 -8.56
C VAL A 40 -0.95 16.68 -8.91
N HIS A 41 0.03 17.50 -9.27
CA HIS A 41 -0.24 18.87 -9.69
C HIS A 41 -1.12 18.94 -10.95
N ALA A 42 -1.02 17.96 -11.84
CA ALA A 42 -1.83 17.88 -13.05
C ALA A 42 -3.26 17.36 -12.84
N ARG A 43 -3.47 16.37 -11.95
CA ARG A 43 -4.76 15.64 -11.88
C ARG A 43 -5.42 15.57 -10.50
N ARG A 44 -4.71 15.91 -9.41
CA ARG A 44 -5.23 16.00 -8.02
C ARG A 44 -6.05 14.78 -7.55
N PRO A 45 -5.40 13.68 -7.11
CA PRO A 45 -6.10 12.58 -6.44
C PRO A 45 -6.55 12.98 -5.04
N ASP A 46 -7.47 12.22 -4.46
CA ASP A 46 -7.89 12.32 -3.07
C ASP A 46 -6.93 11.57 -2.13
N GLY A 47 -6.27 10.53 -2.62
CA GLY A 47 -5.30 9.77 -1.83
C GLY A 47 -4.24 9.04 -2.65
N ILE A 48 -3.14 8.67 -1.99
CA ILE A 48 -2.04 7.89 -2.57
C ILE A 48 -1.66 6.76 -1.62
N VAL A 49 -1.59 5.54 -2.16
CA VAL A 49 -1.11 4.35 -1.46
C VAL A 49 0.19 3.88 -2.09
N PHE A 50 1.28 3.92 -1.31
CA PHE A 50 2.60 3.48 -1.74
C PHE A 50 2.78 1.96 -1.56
N LEU A 51 3.28 1.27 -2.59
CA LEU A 51 3.41 -0.18 -2.69
C LEU A 51 4.80 -0.72 -2.30
N GLY A 52 5.59 0.07 -1.57
CA GLY A 52 6.93 -0.30 -1.11
C GLY A 52 8.07 0.18 -2.01
N ASP A 53 9.29 -0.08 -1.56
CA ASP A 53 10.56 0.24 -2.23
C ASP A 53 10.67 1.73 -2.57
N LEU A 54 10.50 2.54 -1.53
CA LEU A 54 10.51 4.00 -1.65
C LEU A 54 11.94 4.55 -1.56
N GLU A 55 12.77 3.94 -0.71
CA GLU A 55 14.19 4.30 -0.52
C GLU A 55 14.43 5.81 -0.42
N CYS A 56 13.60 6.48 0.39
CA CYS A 56 13.54 7.92 0.45
C CYS A 56 14.91 8.53 0.82
N SER A 57 15.32 9.57 0.09
CA SER A 57 16.59 10.25 0.35
C SER A 57 16.56 11.05 1.66
N SER A 58 15.38 11.52 2.02
CA SER A 58 14.94 12.20 3.25
C SER A 58 13.68 11.51 3.82
N PRO A 59 13.20 11.85 5.03
CA PRO A 59 11.92 11.34 5.52
C PRO A 59 10.79 11.49 4.49
N LEU A 60 9.91 10.49 4.34
CA LEU A 60 8.91 10.46 3.25
C LEU A 60 8.02 11.71 3.21
N GLN A 61 7.67 12.30 4.35
CA GLN A 61 6.92 13.54 4.43
C GLN A 61 7.65 14.75 3.86
N ASP A 62 8.99 14.74 3.87
CA ASP A 62 9.82 15.78 3.26
C ASP A 62 9.88 15.59 1.73
N GLU A 63 9.96 14.35 1.25
CA GLU A 63 9.87 14.01 -0.18
C GLU A 63 8.52 14.43 -0.79
N LEU A 64 7.45 14.38 0.03
CA LEU A 64 6.07 14.69 -0.36
C LEU A 64 5.61 16.09 0.05
N ARG A 65 6.51 16.95 0.54
CA ARG A 65 6.17 18.24 1.13
C ARG A 65 5.44 19.21 0.20
N ASP A 66 5.61 19.03 -1.11
CA ASP A 66 5.04 19.90 -2.15
C ASP A 66 3.69 19.37 -2.69
N LEU A 67 3.16 18.28 -2.09
CA LEU A 67 1.81 17.84 -2.35
C LEU A 67 0.79 18.87 -1.84
N PRO A 68 -0.31 19.11 -2.57
CA PRO A 68 -1.44 19.87 -2.04
C PRO A 68 -1.98 19.27 -0.74
N THR A 69 -2.51 20.11 0.14
CA THR A 69 -3.17 19.65 1.36
C THR A 69 -4.43 18.82 1.04
N GLY A 70 -4.77 17.89 1.94
CA GLY A 70 -5.99 17.08 1.83
C GLY A 70 -5.84 15.76 1.09
N ILE A 71 -4.64 15.44 0.57
CA ILE A 71 -4.36 14.12 0.01
C ILE A 71 -4.05 13.14 1.16
N GLU A 72 -4.85 12.09 1.31
CA GLU A 72 -4.56 11.03 2.29
C GLU A 72 -3.42 10.14 1.78
N ILE A 73 -2.43 9.87 2.64
CA ILE A 73 -1.26 9.08 2.30
C ILE A 73 -1.17 7.84 3.18
N ALA A 74 -1.02 6.69 2.52
CA ALA A 74 -0.72 5.42 3.17
C ALA A 74 0.37 4.67 2.41
N TYR A 75 0.97 3.66 3.05
CA TYR A 75 2.00 2.84 2.43
C TYR A 75 1.99 1.41 2.96
N ILE A 76 2.57 0.51 2.18
CA ILE A 76 3.12 -0.75 2.65
C ILE A 76 4.64 -0.72 2.41
N PRO A 77 5.47 -1.33 3.28
CA PRO A 77 6.90 -1.46 3.02
C PRO A 77 7.17 -2.47 1.90
N GLY A 78 8.25 -2.26 1.15
CA GLY A 78 8.86 -3.24 0.25
C GLY A 78 10.10 -3.90 0.87
N ASN A 79 10.90 -4.62 0.09
CA ASN A 79 12.13 -5.23 0.61
C ASN A 79 13.25 -4.22 0.85
N HIS A 80 13.42 -3.24 -0.04
CA HIS A 80 14.51 -2.25 0.01
C HIS A 80 14.34 -1.23 1.15
N ASP A 81 13.11 -1.07 1.64
CA ASP A 81 12.82 -0.23 2.81
C ASP A 81 13.46 -0.76 4.11
N THR A 82 13.95 -2.00 4.10
CA THR A 82 14.63 -2.65 5.25
C THR A 82 16.10 -2.98 5.01
N ASP A 83 16.68 -2.50 3.90
CA ASP A 83 18.09 -2.78 3.59
C ASP A 83 19.06 -2.03 4.52
N CYS A 84 18.64 -0.84 4.99
CA CYS A 84 19.40 -0.08 5.97
C CYS A 84 18.51 0.70 6.93
N VAL A 85 19.08 1.11 8.06
CA VAL A 85 18.39 1.88 9.10
C VAL A 85 17.84 3.19 8.55
N LYS A 86 18.57 3.84 7.63
CA LYS A 86 18.16 5.09 6.99
C LYS A 86 16.84 4.93 6.24
N ASN A 87 16.75 3.94 5.34
CA ASN A 87 15.53 3.69 4.56
C ASN A 87 14.33 3.43 5.48
N TRP A 88 14.53 2.58 6.49
CA TRP A 88 13.48 2.25 7.45
C TRP A 88 13.02 3.46 8.27
N ASP A 89 13.95 4.28 8.74
CA ASP A 89 13.64 5.47 9.54
C ASP A 89 12.95 6.55 8.70
N HIS A 90 13.37 6.75 7.45
CA HIS A 90 12.74 7.71 6.55
C HIS A 90 11.32 7.31 6.16
N LEU A 91 11.06 6.02 5.99
CA LEU A 91 9.71 5.52 5.73
C LEU A 91 8.82 5.59 6.98
N THR A 92 9.27 4.96 8.07
CA THR A 92 8.42 4.75 9.26
C THR A 92 8.31 5.96 10.17
N GLY A 93 9.27 6.89 10.09
CA GLY A 93 9.23 8.17 10.79
C GLY A 93 8.32 9.22 10.15
N SER A 94 7.60 8.87 9.07
CA SER A 94 6.85 9.84 8.26
C SER A 94 5.53 10.32 8.85
N GLY A 95 4.97 9.57 9.80
CA GLY A 95 3.65 9.83 10.33
C GLY A 95 2.50 9.39 9.41
N TYR A 96 2.80 8.89 8.21
CA TYR A 96 1.79 8.30 7.32
C TYR A 96 1.40 6.88 7.76
N VAL A 97 0.25 6.43 7.26
CA VAL A 97 -0.35 5.15 7.64
C VAL A 97 0.40 3.98 7.01
N ASN A 98 0.90 3.06 7.84
CA ASN A 98 1.41 1.75 7.37
C ASN A 98 0.26 0.73 7.34
N LEU A 99 -0.03 0.19 6.17
CA LEU A 99 -1.13 -0.75 5.95
C LEU A 99 -0.73 -2.22 6.14
N HIS A 100 0.56 -2.56 6.32
CA HIS A 100 0.99 -3.95 6.43
C HIS A 100 0.24 -4.71 7.54
N ALA A 101 -0.36 -5.84 7.18
CA ALA A 101 -1.16 -6.71 8.03
C ALA A 101 -2.38 -6.01 8.67
N THR A 102 -2.95 -4.99 8.00
CA THR A 102 -4.14 -4.27 8.48
C THR A 102 -5.14 -3.99 7.36
N VAL A 103 -6.35 -3.58 7.75
CA VAL A 103 -7.36 -2.98 6.86
C VAL A 103 -7.73 -1.61 7.42
N MET A 104 -7.63 -0.57 6.59
CA MET A 104 -7.98 0.80 6.98
C MET A 104 -8.84 1.48 5.90
N SER A 105 -9.60 2.49 6.31
CA SER A 105 -10.34 3.35 5.38
C SER A 105 -9.41 4.47 4.90
N ILE A 106 -9.13 4.51 3.60
CA ILE A 106 -8.39 5.59 2.93
C ILE A 106 -9.36 6.27 1.97
N CYS A 107 -9.61 7.56 2.15
CA CYS A 107 -10.62 8.33 1.40
C CYS A 107 -11.99 7.63 1.35
N GLY A 108 -12.40 6.95 2.44
CA GLY A 108 -13.66 6.19 2.50
C GLY A 108 -13.67 4.80 1.85
N VAL A 109 -12.55 4.34 1.30
CA VAL A 109 -12.38 3.01 0.69
C VAL A 109 -11.63 2.08 1.65
N ARG A 110 -12.10 0.86 1.88
CA ARG A 110 -11.41 -0.11 2.76
C ARG A 110 -10.27 -0.77 2.00
N ILE A 111 -9.03 -0.45 2.37
CA ILE A 111 -7.83 -0.97 1.75
C ILE A 111 -7.10 -1.87 2.74
N ALA A 112 -6.85 -3.11 2.33
CA ALA A 112 -6.00 -4.07 3.02
C ALA A 112 -4.56 -3.97 2.49
N GLY A 113 -3.56 -4.04 3.38
CA GLY A 113 -2.15 -4.04 2.98
C GLY A 113 -1.40 -5.29 3.41
N LEU A 114 -0.70 -5.93 2.47
CA LEU A 114 0.33 -6.95 2.75
C LEU A 114 1.68 -6.49 2.21
N GLY A 115 2.38 -5.69 3.02
CA GLY A 115 3.74 -5.25 2.71
C GLY A 115 4.80 -6.33 2.92
N GLY A 116 5.98 -6.07 2.37
CA GLY A 116 7.16 -6.92 2.49
C GLY A 116 7.23 -8.01 1.42
N VAL A 117 8.12 -8.97 1.66
CA VAL A 117 8.40 -10.09 0.73
C VAL A 117 8.44 -11.42 1.47
N PHE A 118 8.26 -12.51 0.72
CA PHE A 118 8.48 -13.85 1.26
C PHE A 118 9.98 -14.16 1.34
N ARG A 119 10.43 -14.56 2.53
CA ARG A 119 11.82 -14.96 2.77
C ARG A 119 11.87 -15.87 3.99
N LYS A 120 13.02 -16.55 4.19
CA LYS A 120 13.23 -17.35 5.41
C LYS A 120 12.75 -16.57 6.65
N PRO A 121 11.94 -17.18 7.53
CA PRO A 121 11.74 -18.63 7.66
C PRO A 121 10.68 -19.25 6.74
N TRP A 122 9.88 -18.46 6.01
CA TRP A 122 8.80 -18.99 5.18
C TRP A 122 8.89 -18.53 3.72
N TYR A 123 8.87 -19.49 2.81
CA TYR A 123 8.88 -19.23 1.37
C TYR A 123 7.85 -20.14 0.67
N PRO A 124 6.66 -19.64 0.31
CA PRO A 124 5.52 -20.45 -0.10
C PRO A 124 5.80 -21.39 -1.29
N ARG A 125 6.58 -20.93 -2.29
CA ARG A 125 6.94 -21.74 -3.47
C ARG A 125 7.81 -22.96 -3.16
N GLY A 126 8.54 -22.94 -2.05
CA GLY A 126 9.47 -24.02 -1.66
C GLY A 126 8.99 -24.85 -0.47
N ASN A 127 7.94 -24.41 0.23
CA ASN A 127 7.43 -25.09 1.41
C ASN A 127 5.92 -24.86 1.58
N ALA A 128 5.12 -25.84 1.15
CA ALA A 128 3.67 -25.82 1.28
C ALA A 128 3.17 -26.08 2.72
N SER A 129 4.02 -26.61 3.61
CA SER A 129 3.64 -26.93 4.99
C SER A 129 4.35 -26.00 5.96
N PHE A 130 3.62 -25.01 6.45
CA PHE A 130 4.10 -24.10 7.48
C PHE A 130 3.03 -23.88 8.55
N ASP A 131 3.46 -23.61 9.78
CA ASP A 131 2.57 -23.31 10.90
C ASP A 131 1.86 -21.97 10.66
N PRO A 132 0.52 -21.95 10.47
CA PRO A 132 -0.25 -20.73 10.18
C PRO A 132 -0.20 -19.71 11.33
N SER A 133 0.13 -20.13 12.55
CA SER A 133 0.22 -19.25 13.73
C SER A 133 1.57 -18.56 13.86
N PHE A 134 2.55 -18.92 13.04
CA PHE A 134 3.89 -18.40 13.15
C PHE A 134 3.94 -16.93 12.68
N SER A 135 4.13 -16.04 13.65
CA SER A 135 4.16 -14.59 13.45
C SER A 135 5.55 -13.99 13.59
N GLY A 136 5.66 -12.70 13.30
CA GLY A 136 6.86 -11.92 13.60
C GLY A 136 7.25 -11.96 15.09
N ASP A 137 6.28 -12.01 16.01
CA ASP A 137 6.57 -12.14 17.44
C ASP A 137 7.10 -13.54 17.81
N VAL A 138 6.55 -14.59 17.19
CA VAL A 138 7.10 -15.94 17.34
C VAL A 138 8.54 -15.98 16.82
N TYR A 139 8.81 -15.39 15.65
CA TYR A 139 10.17 -15.27 15.12
C TYR A 139 11.09 -14.48 16.07
N LYS A 140 10.63 -13.33 16.58
CA LYS A 140 11.34 -12.47 17.54
C LYS A 140 11.76 -13.24 18.79
N SER A 141 10.91 -14.12 19.32
CA SER A 141 11.22 -14.94 20.49
C SER A 141 12.28 -16.03 20.24
N LYS A 142 12.44 -16.46 18.98
CA LYS A 142 13.40 -17.49 18.57
C LYS A 142 14.76 -16.92 18.21
N VAL A 143 14.84 -15.65 17.80
CA VAL A 143 16.12 -15.00 17.50
C VAL A 143 16.81 -14.52 18.79
N GLY A 144 18.13 -14.71 18.87
CA GLY A 144 18.92 -14.23 20.00
C GLY A 144 18.82 -12.71 20.17
N LYS A 145 18.81 -12.21 21.43
CA LYS A 145 18.63 -10.79 21.78
C LYS A 145 19.57 -9.83 21.03
N GLY A 146 20.80 -10.26 20.74
CA GLY A 146 21.78 -9.46 19.98
C GLY A 146 21.41 -9.19 18.52
N ASN A 147 20.44 -9.91 17.96
CA ASN A 147 19.95 -9.72 16.59
C ASN A 147 18.74 -8.78 16.51
N LEU A 148 18.16 -8.37 17.65
CA LEU A 148 16.96 -7.54 17.68
C LEU A 148 17.29 -6.10 17.26
N PHE A 149 16.51 -5.55 16.34
CA PHE A 149 16.62 -4.13 15.98
C PHE A 149 15.65 -3.31 16.83
N ARG A 150 16.22 -2.48 17.72
CA ARG A 150 15.48 -1.62 18.67
C ARG A 150 14.45 -2.40 19.49
N GLY A 151 14.82 -3.59 19.96
CA GLY A 151 13.97 -4.47 20.77
C GLY A 151 12.86 -5.21 20.01
N GLY A 152 12.70 -4.96 18.71
CA GLY A 152 11.76 -5.69 17.85
C GLY A 152 12.45 -6.69 16.93
N LEU A 153 11.75 -7.08 15.86
CA LEU A 153 12.30 -7.90 14.78
C LEU A 153 13.65 -7.35 14.30
N PRO A 154 14.62 -8.21 13.93
CA PRO A 154 15.80 -7.77 13.19
C PRO A 154 15.37 -6.94 11.99
N LEU A 155 16.13 -5.90 11.64
CA LEU A 155 15.70 -4.88 10.66
C LEU A 155 15.16 -5.51 9.35
N ARG A 156 15.93 -6.43 8.76
CA ARG A 156 15.56 -7.13 7.53
C ARG A 156 14.25 -7.92 7.63
N HIS A 157 13.87 -8.33 8.84
CA HIS A 157 12.63 -9.06 9.08
C HIS A 157 11.41 -8.17 9.34
N ARG A 158 11.59 -6.84 9.37
CA ARG A 158 10.48 -5.88 9.44
C ARG A 158 9.65 -5.84 8.15
N SER A 159 10.18 -6.35 7.04
CA SER A 159 9.52 -6.53 5.74
C SER A 159 9.40 -8.01 5.35
N THR A 160 9.40 -8.93 6.33
CA THR A 160 9.11 -10.34 6.08
C THR A 160 7.61 -10.55 6.19
N ILE A 161 7.00 -11.15 5.17
CA ILE A 161 5.64 -11.65 5.28
C ILE A 161 5.68 -12.93 6.11
N PHE A 162 5.02 -12.92 7.26
CA PHE A 162 4.81 -14.12 8.09
C PHE A 162 3.46 -14.77 7.75
N PRO A 163 3.33 -16.10 7.91
CA PRO A 163 2.06 -16.77 7.62
C PRO A 163 0.91 -16.27 8.48
N ALA A 164 1.17 -15.90 9.73
CA ALA A 164 0.15 -15.29 10.59
C ALA A 164 -0.43 -14.00 10.01
N ASP A 165 0.35 -13.21 9.25
CA ASP A 165 -0.13 -11.97 8.62
C ASP A 165 -1.14 -12.29 7.52
N VAL A 166 -0.85 -13.30 6.69
CA VAL A 166 -1.75 -13.78 5.62
C VAL A 166 -3.03 -14.37 6.22
N VAL A 167 -2.89 -15.22 7.24
CA VAL A 167 -4.03 -15.85 7.92
C VAL A 167 -4.92 -14.79 8.57
N HIS A 168 -4.32 -13.80 9.25
CA HIS A 168 -5.04 -12.69 9.84
C HIS A 168 -5.84 -11.92 8.79
N LEU A 169 -5.19 -11.47 7.71
CA LEU A 169 -5.86 -10.72 6.65
C LEU A 169 -6.95 -11.53 5.95
N SER A 170 -6.76 -12.84 5.76
CA SER A 170 -7.75 -13.72 5.10
C SER A 170 -9.10 -13.77 5.81
N GLN A 171 -9.14 -13.43 7.11
CA GLN A 171 -10.34 -13.38 7.93
C GLN A 171 -11.06 -12.03 7.87
N LEU A 172 -10.45 -11.02 7.23
CA LEU A 172 -10.98 -9.68 7.11
C LEU A 172 -11.62 -9.44 5.73
N LYS A 173 -12.38 -8.35 5.62
CA LYS A 173 -12.98 -7.89 4.36
C LYS A 173 -12.45 -6.51 4.00
N ALA A 174 -12.15 -6.32 2.72
CA ALA A 174 -11.70 -5.07 2.15
C ALA A 174 -12.27 -4.90 0.74
N ASP A 175 -12.26 -3.67 0.23
CA ASP A 175 -12.63 -3.36 -1.14
C ASP A 175 -11.43 -3.55 -2.08
N ILE A 176 -10.23 -3.24 -1.57
CA ILE A 176 -8.95 -3.32 -2.28
C ILE A 176 -7.91 -4.07 -1.44
N LEU A 177 -7.10 -4.91 -2.09
CA LEU A 177 -5.86 -5.44 -1.51
C LEU A 177 -4.65 -4.84 -2.20
N VAL A 178 -3.71 -4.28 -1.43
CA VAL A 178 -2.41 -3.86 -1.94
C VAL A 178 -1.29 -4.74 -1.39
N THR A 179 -0.37 -5.15 -2.25
CA THR A 179 0.79 -5.98 -1.88
C THR A 179 2.06 -5.44 -2.50
N HIS A 180 3.21 -5.78 -1.94
CA HIS A 180 4.47 -5.51 -2.63
C HIS A 180 4.75 -6.68 -3.60
N GLU A 181 4.76 -7.90 -3.08
CA GLU A 181 4.88 -9.14 -3.87
C GLU A 181 3.70 -9.36 -4.82
N ALA A 182 3.99 -10.00 -5.95
CA ALA A 182 3.01 -10.27 -7.00
C ALA A 182 2.12 -11.51 -6.71
N PRO A 183 0.90 -11.56 -7.27
CA PRO A 183 0.02 -12.73 -7.17
C PRO A 183 0.53 -13.91 -8.01
N GLY A 184 0.04 -15.11 -7.73
CA GLY A 184 0.47 -16.37 -8.37
C GLY A 184 0.27 -16.46 -9.88
N MET A 185 -0.56 -15.57 -10.46
CA MET A 185 -0.70 -15.44 -11.92
C MET A 185 0.58 -14.91 -12.58
N HIS A 186 1.46 -14.23 -11.83
CA HIS A 186 2.76 -13.82 -12.31
C HIS A 186 3.79 -14.97 -12.23
N PRO A 187 4.67 -15.17 -13.24
CA PRO A 187 5.73 -16.17 -13.19
C PRO A 187 6.64 -16.11 -11.96
N CYS A 188 6.79 -14.93 -11.36
CA CYS A 188 7.54 -14.67 -10.13
C CYS A 188 6.67 -14.48 -8.86
N GLY A 189 5.33 -14.48 -8.98
CA GLY A 189 4.43 -14.20 -7.86
C GLY A 189 4.00 -15.43 -7.05
N PHE A 190 3.04 -15.28 -6.13
CA PHE A 190 2.72 -16.33 -5.17
C PHE A 190 1.22 -16.65 -5.10
N ASP A 191 0.86 -17.93 -5.21
CA ASP A 191 -0.54 -18.38 -5.15
C ASP A 191 -1.23 -17.99 -3.85
N VAL A 192 -0.49 -17.98 -2.73
CA VAL A 192 -1.00 -17.54 -1.43
C VAL A 192 -1.52 -16.09 -1.46
N ILE A 193 -0.97 -15.23 -2.32
CA ILE A 193 -1.45 -13.85 -2.49
C ILE A 193 -2.75 -13.84 -3.32
N SER A 194 -2.84 -14.68 -4.36
CA SER A 194 -4.08 -14.87 -5.13
C SER A 194 -5.22 -15.39 -4.24
N GLU A 195 -4.93 -16.39 -3.40
CA GLU A 195 -5.86 -16.97 -2.44
C GLU A 195 -6.30 -15.96 -1.37
N LEU A 196 -5.37 -15.10 -0.92
CA LEU A 196 -5.68 -14.03 0.01
C LEU A 196 -6.70 -13.06 -0.57
N ALA A 197 -6.50 -12.57 -1.80
CA ALA A 197 -7.46 -11.70 -2.48
C ALA A 197 -8.85 -12.37 -2.58
N SER A 198 -8.90 -13.64 -2.96
CA SER A 198 -10.15 -14.41 -3.04
C SER A 198 -10.83 -14.54 -1.68
N SER A 199 -10.08 -14.83 -0.61
CA SER A 199 -10.61 -15.01 0.74
C SER A 199 -11.20 -13.71 1.31
N MET A 200 -10.50 -12.60 1.05
CA MET A 200 -10.96 -11.26 1.44
C MET A 200 -12.14 -10.77 0.59
N GLY A 201 -12.33 -11.33 -0.61
CA GLY A 201 -13.39 -10.94 -1.54
C GLY A 201 -13.21 -9.54 -2.12
N VAL A 202 -11.95 -9.14 -2.36
CA VAL A 202 -11.63 -7.82 -2.92
C VAL A 202 -12.04 -7.73 -4.38
N ALA A 203 -12.48 -6.56 -4.82
CA ALA A 203 -12.86 -6.31 -6.20
C ALA A 203 -11.69 -5.81 -7.06
N ASN A 204 -10.70 -5.16 -6.44
CA ASN A 204 -9.48 -4.70 -7.09
C ASN A 204 -8.26 -5.03 -6.21
N ALA A 205 -7.11 -5.23 -6.83
CA ALA A 205 -5.86 -5.47 -6.14
C ALA A 205 -4.67 -4.94 -6.94
N TYR A 206 -3.65 -4.47 -6.24
CA TYR A 206 -2.48 -3.83 -6.84
C TYR A 206 -1.19 -4.37 -6.22
N HIS A 207 -0.17 -4.65 -7.04
CA HIS A 207 1.14 -5.06 -6.56
C HIS A 207 2.29 -4.22 -7.16
N GLY A 208 3.40 -4.13 -6.45
CA GLY A 208 4.67 -3.53 -6.93
C GLY A 208 5.73 -4.59 -7.24
N HIS A 209 6.96 -4.32 -6.80
CA HIS A 209 8.13 -5.22 -6.73
C HIS A 209 8.75 -5.63 -8.07
N LEU A 210 7.92 -5.93 -9.07
CA LEU A 210 8.37 -6.49 -10.34
C LEU A 210 8.68 -5.45 -11.41
N HIS A 211 8.48 -4.17 -11.10
CA HIS A 211 8.82 -3.04 -11.97
C HIS A 211 8.08 -3.04 -13.33
N GLU A 212 7.04 -3.87 -13.47
CA GLU A 212 6.28 -4.06 -14.70
C GLU A 212 4.81 -3.68 -14.50
N PHE A 213 4.26 -2.86 -15.40
CA PHE A 213 2.82 -2.71 -15.47
C PHE A 213 2.20 -3.93 -16.13
N LEU A 214 1.28 -4.60 -15.44
CA LEU A 214 0.61 -5.80 -15.92
C LEU A 214 -0.87 -5.74 -15.55
N ASP A 215 -1.75 -5.92 -16.52
CA ASP A 215 -3.17 -6.15 -16.26
C ASP A 215 -3.43 -7.66 -16.35
N TYR A 216 -3.96 -8.25 -15.28
CA TYR A 216 -4.18 -9.70 -15.21
C TYR A 216 -5.64 -9.99 -15.60
N PRO A 217 -5.91 -10.51 -16.82
CA PRO A 217 -7.26 -10.62 -17.34
C PRO A 217 -8.14 -11.52 -16.47
N ALA A 218 -9.41 -11.14 -16.32
CA ALA A 218 -10.40 -11.86 -15.50
C ALA A 218 -9.99 -12.04 -14.03
N SER A 219 -9.17 -11.12 -13.50
CA SER A 219 -8.76 -11.09 -12.09
C SER A 219 -8.88 -9.66 -11.53
N PRO A 220 -8.85 -9.47 -10.20
CA PRO A 220 -8.84 -8.13 -9.62
C PRO A 220 -7.47 -7.43 -9.74
N TRP A 221 -6.43 -8.13 -10.20
CA TRP A 221 -5.05 -7.71 -10.01
C TRP A 221 -4.51 -6.82 -11.12
N ARG A 222 -3.67 -5.87 -10.72
CA ARG A 222 -2.79 -5.07 -11.59
C ARG A 222 -1.40 -4.94 -10.98
N GLY A 223 -0.37 -5.03 -11.81
CA GLY A 223 1.00 -4.66 -11.46
C GLY A 223 1.23 -3.18 -11.73
N VAL A 224 1.89 -2.51 -10.80
CA VAL A 224 2.37 -1.13 -10.96
C VAL A 224 3.82 -1.17 -11.38
N GLY A 225 4.14 -0.52 -12.51
CA GLY A 225 5.50 -0.50 -13.06
C GLY A 225 6.48 0.35 -12.23
N PHE A 226 7.77 0.26 -12.54
CA PHE A 226 8.82 1.04 -11.89
C PHE A 226 8.53 2.54 -11.99
N ARG A 227 8.36 3.23 -10.85
CA ARG A 227 7.95 4.64 -10.81
C ARG A 227 6.67 4.92 -11.61
N GLY A 228 5.79 3.92 -11.68
CA GLY A 228 4.48 4.00 -12.28
C GLY A 228 3.43 4.48 -11.29
N ILE A 229 2.32 4.99 -11.81
CA ILE A 229 1.16 5.40 -11.03
C ILE A 229 -0.09 4.88 -11.73
N VAL A 230 -0.91 4.13 -10.99
CA VAL A 230 -2.17 3.58 -11.47
C VAL A 230 -3.32 4.07 -10.58
N SER A 231 -4.43 4.48 -11.16
CA SER A 231 -5.60 4.91 -10.38
C SER A 231 -6.41 3.72 -9.84
N ILE A 232 -7.36 4.02 -8.95
CA ILE A 232 -8.33 3.07 -8.41
C ILE A 232 -9.19 2.38 -9.47
N SER A 233 -9.39 3.00 -10.63
CA SER A 233 -10.08 2.40 -11.76
C SER A 233 -9.18 1.56 -12.67
N GLY A 234 -7.87 1.52 -12.39
CA GLY A 234 -6.87 0.86 -13.23
C GLY A 234 -6.31 1.73 -14.36
N GLU A 235 -6.62 3.04 -14.39
CA GLU A 235 -6.04 3.96 -15.37
C GLU A 235 -4.55 4.17 -15.09
N ILE A 236 -3.71 4.08 -16.12
CA ILE A 236 -2.30 4.45 -16.02
C ILE A 236 -2.19 5.98 -15.99
N ILE A 237 -1.86 6.54 -14.84
CA ILE A 237 -1.62 7.98 -14.65
C ILE A 237 -0.20 8.34 -15.09
N CYS A 238 0.76 7.49 -14.76
CA CYS A 238 2.15 7.59 -15.18
C CYS A 238 2.65 6.18 -15.54
N GLY A 239 3.14 6.00 -16.77
CA GLY A 239 3.73 4.73 -17.20
C GLY A 239 5.04 4.45 -16.47
N GLY A 240 5.38 3.17 -16.33
CA GLY A 240 6.65 2.75 -15.74
C GLY A 240 7.85 3.30 -16.53
N GLN A 241 8.90 3.67 -15.82
CA GLN A 241 10.18 4.06 -16.40
C GLN A 241 10.99 2.80 -16.74
N THR A 242 11.78 2.86 -17.81
CA THR A 242 12.72 1.81 -18.21
C THR A 242 14.04 1.90 -17.48
#